data_AF-A0A2N2SH64-F1
#
_entry.id   AF-A0A2N2SH64-F1
#
_cell.length_a   1.000
_cell.length_b   1.000
_cell.length_c   1.000
_cell.angle_alpha   90.00
_cell.angle_beta   90.00
_cell.angle_gamma   90.00
#
_symmetry.space_group_name_H-M   'P 1'
#
loop_
_entity.id
_entity.type
_entity.pdbx_description
1 polymer ?
#
loop_
_entity_poly.entity_id
_entity_poly.type
_entity_poly.pdbx_seq_one_letter_code
_entity_poly.pdbx_strand_id
1 'polypeptide(L)'
;LTCRPMKGTAPRSSDPDTLLRSDKDRAENVMIVDLIRNDLGRLAPAGGVRVESLCAIEAYPSVWQMTSTVSAEPVSADLLTIFRALFPCGSVTGAPKIRAMEIIHDLESGPRGLYCGALGWLAPDGDFSFNVPIRTLSLEPDGGFRLNLGSGVVADSAGESEWAECLLKGRFLTDLPPPFGLIETLRCEAGQSAPYPLLDGHLHRLTTSARHFGHRCDPARVRSALLDHANTLAPGTHRVRLELGADACLAITSQPLDTLADPVQHIALADERVDSTDPLLQHKTTARALYDRALRTALAHGQFDALFLNERDEVAEGARSTIFMDVGNGPLRTPPLSAGVLNGVLRRQLIDRGEAIEQNFTLTDLKHASAIYAGNALRGLIPVRIRPAIREET
;
A
#
# COMPACT_ATOMS: atom_id res chain seq x y z
N LEU A 1 26.02 0.90 -22.07
CA LEU A 1 25.34 -0.18 -21.31
C LEU A 1 24.89 0.34 -19.96
N THR A 2 23.71 -0.06 -19.49
CA THR A 2 23.18 0.37 -18.18
C THR A 2 22.69 -0.85 -17.40
N CYS A 3 23.12 -0.97 -16.15
CA CYS A 3 22.71 -2.02 -15.22
C CYS A 3 22.03 -1.39 -14.00
N ARG A 4 20.94 -2.01 -13.53
CA ARG A 4 20.17 -1.54 -12.37
C ARG A 4 20.08 -2.60 -11.27
N PRO A 5 21.16 -2.82 -10.48
CA PRO A 5 21.09 -3.76 -9.36
C PRO A 5 20.07 -3.36 -8.31
N MET A 6 19.49 -4.38 -7.68
CA MET A 6 18.49 -4.24 -6.62
C MET A 6 18.90 -5.09 -5.41
N LYS A 7 18.99 -4.46 -4.24
CA LYS A 7 19.22 -5.06 -2.92
C LYS A 7 18.60 -4.17 -1.85
N GLY A 8 17.91 -4.78 -0.90
CA GLY A 8 17.08 -4.13 0.09
C GLY A 8 15.61 -4.07 -0.32
N THR A 9 14.77 -4.77 0.44
CA THR A 9 13.32 -4.88 0.18
C THR A 9 12.58 -4.64 1.48
N ALA A 10 11.58 -3.75 1.46
CA ALA A 10 10.72 -3.50 2.61
C ALA A 10 9.23 -3.60 2.24
N PRO A 11 8.35 -3.95 3.20
CA PRO A 11 6.92 -3.98 2.95
C PRO A 11 6.38 -2.63 2.48
N ARG A 12 5.42 -2.61 1.56
CA ARG A 12 4.86 -1.35 1.05
C ARG A 12 4.18 -0.49 2.13
N SER A 13 3.78 -1.11 3.25
CA SER A 13 3.18 -0.49 4.43
C SER A 13 4.19 0.22 5.35
N SER A 14 5.50 -0.03 5.20
CA SER A 14 6.52 0.65 6.01
C SER A 14 6.86 2.03 5.45
N ASP A 15 7.45 2.88 6.30
CA ASP A 15 8.07 4.14 5.88
C ASP A 15 9.28 3.85 4.97
N PRO A 16 9.32 4.34 3.71
CA PRO A 16 10.45 4.14 2.82
C PRO A 16 11.78 4.65 3.38
N ASP A 17 11.76 5.67 4.26
CA ASP A 17 12.97 6.20 4.89
C ASP A 17 13.64 5.18 5.83
N THR A 18 12.89 4.21 6.33
CA THR A 18 13.44 3.11 7.13
C THR A 18 14.39 2.26 6.29
N LEU A 19 13.98 1.89 5.07
CA LEU A 19 14.83 1.13 4.15
C LEU A 19 16.00 1.98 3.66
N LEU A 20 15.77 3.27 3.38
CA LEU A 20 16.82 4.18 2.95
C LEU A 20 17.94 4.34 4.00
N ARG A 21 17.61 4.26 5.30
CA ARG A 21 18.57 4.41 6.41
C ARG A 21 19.11 3.08 6.93
N SER A 22 18.72 1.95 6.36
CA SER A 22 19.20 0.63 6.77
C SER A 22 20.67 0.44 6.36
N ASP A 23 21.56 0.36 7.35
CA ASP A 23 22.99 0.16 7.12
C ASP A 23 23.28 -1.18 6.42
N LYS A 24 22.55 -2.25 6.79
CA LYS A 24 22.63 -3.57 6.16
C LYS A 24 22.28 -3.48 4.68
N ASP A 25 21.08 -2.99 4.35
CA ASP A 25 20.56 -2.98 2.98
C ASP A 25 21.43 -2.11 2.06
N ARG A 26 21.92 -0.98 2.58
CA ARG A 26 22.85 -0.11 1.86
C ARG A 26 24.19 -0.79 1.64
N ALA A 27 24.76 -1.46 2.64
CA ALA A 27 26.02 -2.17 2.50
C ALA A 27 25.93 -3.28 1.45
N GLU A 28 24.85 -4.06 1.46
CA GLU A 28 24.60 -5.07 0.43
C GLU A 28 24.46 -4.45 -0.97
N ASN A 29 23.71 -3.36 -1.09
CA ASN A 29 23.51 -2.68 -2.36
C ASN A 29 24.82 -2.12 -2.92
N VAL A 30 25.63 -1.45 -2.08
CA VAL A 30 26.95 -0.94 -2.44
C VAL A 30 27.89 -2.07 -2.87
N MET A 31 27.92 -3.18 -2.14
CA MET A 31 28.73 -4.35 -2.50
C MET A 31 28.38 -4.88 -3.90
N ILE A 32 27.08 -4.96 -4.23
CA ILE A 32 26.63 -5.39 -5.57
C ILE A 32 26.96 -4.34 -6.64
N VAL A 33 26.84 -3.05 -6.32
CA VAL A 33 27.26 -1.97 -7.22
C VAL A 33 28.75 -2.11 -7.56
N ASP A 34 29.60 -2.36 -6.57
CA ASP A 34 31.04 -2.54 -6.81
C ASP A 34 31.36 -3.77 -7.64
N LEU A 35 30.66 -4.89 -7.42
CA LEU A 35 30.77 -6.08 -8.27
C LEU A 35 30.40 -5.76 -9.73
N ILE A 36 29.30 -5.05 -9.96
CA ILE A 36 28.86 -4.67 -11.32
C ILE A 36 29.82 -3.66 -11.95
N ARG A 37 30.36 -2.71 -11.18
CA ARG A 37 31.39 -1.79 -11.67
C ARG A 37 32.64 -2.53 -12.12
N ASN A 38 33.07 -3.53 -11.36
CA ASN A 38 34.19 -4.39 -11.73
C ASN A 38 33.90 -5.17 -13.02
N ASP A 39 32.70 -5.74 -13.16
CA ASP A 39 32.34 -6.50 -14.36
C ASP A 39 32.21 -5.61 -15.60
N LEU A 40 31.58 -4.42 -15.48
CA LEU A 40 31.49 -3.42 -16.55
C LEU A 40 32.86 -2.82 -16.89
N GLY A 41 33.77 -2.70 -15.92
CA GLY A 41 35.13 -2.21 -16.13
C GLY A 41 35.97 -3.10 -17.05
N ARG A 42 35.55 -4.34 -17.30
CA ARG A 42 36.16 -5.23 -18.31
C ARG A 42 35.69 -4.93 -19.73
N LEU A 43 34.60 -4.17 -19.88
CA LEU A 43 33.94 -3.87 -21.15
C LEU A 43 34.12 -2.41 -21.60
N ALA A 44 34.42 -1.51 -20.67
CA ALA A 44 34.56 -0.08 -20.91
C ALA A 44 36.02 0.38 -20.66
N PRO A 45 36.47 1.47 -21.31
CA PRO A 45 37.78 2.04 -21.04
C PRO A 45 37.87 2.57 -19.59
N ALA A 46 39.10 2.83 -19.13
CA ALA A 46 39.32 3.47 -17.83
C ALA A 46 38.53 4.79 -17.73
N GLY A 47 37.74 4.94 -16.66
CA GLY A 47 36.83 6.09 -16.46
C GLY A 47 35.50 6.01 -17.22
N GLY A 48 35.27 4.96 -18.01
CA GLY A 48 34.04 4.74 -18.78
C GLY A 48 32.87 4.19 -17.95
N VAL A 49 33.09 3.77 -16.70
CA VAL A 49 32.05 3.24 -15.80
C VAL A 49 31.66 4.31 -14.77
N ARG A 50 30.36 4.57 -14.62
CA ARG A 50 29.81 5.59 -13.72
C ARG A 50 28.66 5.04 -12.88
N VAL A 51 28.53 5.54 -11.66
CA VAL A 51 27.36 5.28 -10.80
C VAL A 51 26.44 6.49 -10.94
N GLU A 52 25.32 6.32 -11.62
CA GLU A 52 24.35 7.40 -11.91
C GLU A 52 23.42 7.66 -10.72
N SER A 53 23.10 6.62 -9.96
CA SER A 53 22.27 6.69 -8.76
C SER A 53 22.66 5.58 -7.81
N LEU A 54 22.71 5.87 -6.51
CA LEU A 54 23.11 4.93 -5.48
C LEU A 54 22.04 4.86 -4.38
N CYS A 55 21.55 3.66 -4.11
CA CYS A 55 20.57 3.35 -3.06
C CYS A 55 19.26 4.15 -3.14
N ALA A 56 18.75 4.40 -4.35
CA ALA A 56 17.46 5.04 -4.55
C ALA A 56 16.32 4.08 -4.16
N ILE A 57 15.29 4.59 -3.47
CA ILE A 57 14.10 3.81 -3.12
C ILE A 57 13.04 3.96 -4.19
N GLU A 58 12.61 2.85 -4.75
CA GLU A 58 11.54 2.76 -5.75
C GLU A 58 10.28 2.09 -5.16
N ALA A 59 9.13 2.66 -5.48
CA ALA A 59 7.84 2.07 -5.15
C ALA A 59 7.46 1.02 -6.20
N TYR A 60 7.29 -0.23 -5.77
CA TYR A 60 6.62 -1.28 -6.55
C TYR A 60 5.24 -1.58 -5.94
N PRO A 61 4.33 -2.27 -6.65
CA PRO A 61 2.96 -2.50 -6.18
C PRO A 61 2.88 -3.17 -4.80
N SER A 62 3.79 -4.10 -4.48
CA SER A 62 3.76 -4.86 -3.23
C SER A 62 4.91 -4.55 -2.26
N VAL A 63 5.95 -3.83 -2.70
CA VAL A 63 7.17 -3.61 -1.90
C VAL A 63 7.82 -2.26 -2.20
N TRP A 64 8.59 -1.76 -1.23
CA TRP A 64 9.66 -0.82 -1.49
C TRP A 64 10.92 -1.59 -1.88
N GLN A 65 11.66 -1.09 -2.86
CA GLN A 65 12.89 -1.71 -3.34
C GLN A 65 13.99 -0.66 -3.43
N MET A 66 15.16 -0.98 -2.87
CA MET A 66 16.35 -0.17 -3.07
C MET A 66 17.08 -0.62 -4.35
N THR A 67 17.35 0.35 -5.22
CA THR A 67 17.92 0.20 -6.55
C THR A 67 19.08 1.18 -6.75
N SER A 68 20.10 0.76 -7.48
CA SER A 68 21.18 1.63 -7.96
C SER A 68 21.29 1.55 -9.47
N THR A 69 21.91 2.54 -10.11
CA THR A 69 22.12 2.59 -11.56
C THR A 69 23.60 2.76 -11.85
N VAL A 70 24.16 1.82 -12.62
CA VAL A 70 25.55 1.86 -13.08
C VAL A 70 25.55 1.86 -14.61
N SER A 71 26.26 2.80 -15.20
CA SER A 71 26.40 2.94 -16.65
C SER A 71 27.85 2.67 -17.08
N ALA A 72 28.01 2.23 -18.32
CA ALA A 72 29.30 2.04 -18.96
C ALA A 72 29.24 2.55 -20.41
N GLU A 73 30.10 3.51 -20.74
CA GLU A 73 30.19 4.12 -22.07
C GLU A 73 31.61 4.66 -22.35
N PRO A 74 32.14 4.49 -23.58
CA PRO A 74 31.62 3.65 -24.66
C PRO A 74 31.84 2.16 -24.39
N VAL A 75 30.98 1.31 -24.96
CA VAL A 75 31.17 -0.16 -24.99
C VAL A 75 31.09 -0.61 -26.44
N SER A 76 32.14 -1.26 -26.93
CA SER A 76 32.24 -1.80 -28.30
C SER A 76 32.22 -3.33 -28.36
N ALA A 77 32.03 -3.99 -27.21
CA ALA A 77 32.00 -5.44 -27.10
C ALA A 77 30.74 -6.05 -27.74
N ASP A 78 30.86 -7.24 -28.30
CA ASP A 78 29.71 -8.00 -28.80
C ASP A 78 28.86 -8.57 -27.65
N LEU A 79 27.64 -9.02 -27.98
CA LEU A 79 26.69 -9.53 -27.00
C LEU A 79 27.26 -10.70 -26.17
N LEU A 80 28.00 -11.61 -26.81
CA LEU A 80 28.59 -12.77 -26.14
C LEU A 80 29.64 -12.36 -25.10
N THR A 81 30.48 -11.38 -25.43
CA THR A 81 31.49 -10.83 -24.52
C THR A 81 30.82 -10.11 -23.36
N ILE A 82 29.77 -9.35 -23.63
CA ILE A 82 28.96 -8.67 -22.61
C ILE A 82 28.35 -9.70 -21.65
N PHE A 83 27.74 -10.76 -22.16
CA PHE A 83 27.17 -11.82 -21.33
C PHE A 83 28.24 -12.55 -20.51
N ARG A 84 29.40 -12.89 -21.09
CA ARG A 84 30.49 -13.54 -20.34
C ARG A 84 31.01 -12.68 -19.17
N ALA A 85 30.98 -11.35 -19.32
CA ALA A 85 31.40 -10.44 -18.26
C ALA A 85 30.32 -10.29 -17.17
N LEU A 86 29.05 -10.13 -17.55
CA LEU A 86 27.98 -9.72 -16.64
C LEU A 86 27.14 -10.89 -16.09
N PHE A 87 27.07 -12.01 -16.80
CA PHE A 87 26.20 -13.14 -16.46
C PHE A 87 26.91 -14.20 -15.61
N PRO A 88 26.23 -14.80 -14.62
CA PRO A 88 24.95 -14.37 -14.03
C PRO A 88 25.11 -13.10 -13.19
N CYS A 89 24.00 -12.40 -12.97
CA CYS A 89 24.00 -11.14 -12.24
C CYS A 89 24.47 -11.33 -10.78
N GLY A 90 25.27 -10.39 -10.27
CA GLY A 90 25.80 -10.46 -8.90
C GLY A 90 24.73 -10.45 -7.82
N SER A 91 23.61 -9.74 -8.03
CA SER A 91 22.54 -9.61 -7.02
C SER A 91 21.82 -10.93 -6.72
N VAL A 92 21.85 -11.89 -7.64
CA VAL A 92 21.18 -13.19 -7.54
C VAL A 92 22.15 -14.36 -7.30
N THR A 93 23.44 -14.09 -7.26
CA THR A 93 24.48 -15.07 -6.94
C THR A 93 25.13 -14.74 -5.61
N GLY A 94 25.99 -13.72 -5.59
CA GLY A 94 26.73 -13.27 -4.42
C GLY A 94 28.13 -12.81 -4.78
N ALA A 95 28.91 -12.44 -3.76
CA ALA A 95 30.30 -12.01 -3.91
C ALA A 95 31.18 -12.75 -2.89
N PRO A 96 32.29 -13.40 -3.29
CA PRO A 96 32.79 -13.58 -4.66
C PRO A 96 31.90 -14.50 -5.53
N LYS A 97 31.64 -14.11 -6.79
CA LYS A 97 30.63 -14.73 -7.68
C LYS A 97 30.81 -16.24 -7.86
N ILE A 98 32.02 -16.71 -8.16
CA ILE A 98 32.30 -18.13 -8.40
C ILE A 98 32.01 -18.96 -7.14
N ARG A 99 32.56 -18.53 -6.00
CA ARG A 99 32.36 -19.24 -4.73
C ARG A 99 30.90 -19.25 -4.30
N ALA A 100 30.18 -18.15 -4.50
CA ALA A 100 28.75 -18.08 -4.21
C ALA A 100 27.96 -19.08 -5.07
N MET A 101 28.29 -19.21 -6.37
CA MET A 101 27.64 -20.18 -7.25
C MET A 101 27.92 -21.64 -6.86
N GLU A 102 29.14 -21.96 -6.40
CA GLU A 102 29.46 -23.30 -5.86
C GLU A 102 28.61 -23.62 -4.63
N ILE A 103 28.53 -22.68 -3.67
CA ILE A 103 27.71 -22.85 -2.46
C ILE A 103 26.23 -23.03 -2.83
N ILE A 104 25.72 -22.23 -3.77
CA ILE A 104 24.35 -22.36 -4.28
C ILE A 104 24.13 -23.76 -4.86
N HIS A 105 25.07 -24.25 -5.67
CA HIS A 105 24.97 -25.58 -6.27
C HIS A 105 24.97 -26.70 -5.22
N ASP A 106 25.77 -26.55 -4.17
CA ASP A 106 25.86 -27.55 -3.08
C ASP A 106 24.61 -27.56 -2.18
N LEU A 107 23.94 -26.41 -2.00
CA LEU A 107 22.83 -26.25 -1.07
C LEU A 107 21.44 -26.40 -1.71
N GLU A 108 21.26 -26.02 -2.98
CA GLU A 108 19.95 -26.06 -3.63
C GLU A 108 19.61 -27.46 -4.17
N SER A 109 18.32 -27.79 -4.20
CA SER A 109 17.84 -29.11 -4.62
C SER A 109 17.98 -29.41 -6.12
N GLY A 110 18.43 -28.43 -6.92
CA GLY A 110 18.58 -28.58 -8.35
C GLY A 110 18.97 -27.28 -9.05
N PRO A 111 19.17 -27.32 -10.38
CA PRO A 111 19.49 -26.13 -11.16
C PRO A 111 18.31 -25.14 -11.19
N ARG A 112 18.62 -23.84 -11.08
CA ARG A 112 17.61 -22.77 -11.08
C ARG A 112 16.86 -22.59 -12.41
N GLY A 113 17.40 -23.12 -13.52
CA GLY A 113 16.78 -23.02 -14.84
C GLY A 113 16.63 -21.57 -15.29
N LEU A 114 15.41 -21.16 -15.65
CA LEU A 114 15.15 -19.76 -16.01
C LEU A 114 15.35 -18.81 -14.82
N TYR A 115 15.02 -19.22 -13.59
CA TYR A 115 15.15 -18.37 -12.40
C TYR A 115 16.60 -17.89 -12.22
N CYS A 116 16.78 -16.59 -11.95
CA CYS A 116 18.10 -15.94 -11.88
C CYS A 116 18.92 -15.95 -13.19
N GLY A 117 18.31 -16.35 -14.31
CA GLY A 117 18.88 -16.32 -15.66
C GLY A 117 18.80 -14.95 -16.31
N ALA A 118 18.49 -14.92 -17.62
CA ALA A 118 18.30 -13.69 -18.39
C ALA A 118 17.11 -13.86 -19.35
N LEU A 119 16.20 -12.89 -19.35
CA LEU A 119 15.02 -12.85 -20.22
C LEU A 119 14.92 -11.46 -20.84
N GLY A 120 14.84 -11.37 -22.16
CA GLY A 120 14.95 -10.08 -22.84
C GLY A 120 14.68 -10.12 -24.32
N TRP A 121 15.03 -9.03 -24.98
CA TRP A 121 14.94 -8.87 -26.43
C TRP A 121 16.28 -8.39 -27.01
N LEU A 122 16.49 -8.69 -28.29
CA LEU A 122 17.61 -8.23 -29.11
C LEU A 122 17.03 -7.73 -30.43
N ALA A 123 17.29 -6.49 -30.79
CA ALA A 123 16.84 -5.89 -32.03
C ALA A 123 17.87 -6.13 -33.16
N PRO A 124 17.45 -6.05 -34.44
CA PRO A 124 18.35 -6.26 -35.58
C PRO A 124 19.53 -5.27 -35.66
N ASP A 125 19.39 -4.10 -35.05
CA ASP A 125 20.44 -3.07 -34.96
C ASP A 125 21.45 -3.33 -33.83
N GLY A 126 21.24 -4.40 -33.05
CA GLY A 126 22.10 -4.79 -31.94
C GLY A 126 21.74 -4.15 -30.61
N ASP A 127 20.68 -3.33 -30.53
CA ASP A 127 20.16 -2.87 -29.24
C ASP A 127 19.49 -4.05 -28.50
N PHE A 128 19.54 -4.02 -27.18
CA PHE A 128 19.01 -5.11 -26.36
C PHE A 128 18.65 -4.68 -24.96
N SER A 129 17.76 -5.44 -24.34
CA SER A 129 17.48 -5.32 -22.90
C SER A 129 17.15 -6.68 -22.33
N PHE A 130 17.82 -7.03 -21.22
CA PHE A 130 17.60 -8.27 -20.48
C PHE A 130 17.29 -7.95 -19.03
N ASN A 131 16.26 -8.62 -18.53
CA ASN A 131 15.92 -8.66 -17.12
C ASN A 131 16.43 -9.96 -16.50
N VAL A 132 16.69 -9.92 -15.20
CA VAL A 132 16.89 -11.13 -14.41
C VAL A 132 15.51 -11.64 -14.02
N PRO A 133 15.06 -12.81 -14.48
CA PRO A 133 13.76 -13.39 -14.15
C PRO A 133 13.76 -13.83 -12.67
N ILE A 134 13.39 -12.88 -11.83
CA ILE A 134 13.05 -13.04 -10.42
C ILE A 134 11.59 -12.64 -10.25
N ARG A 135 10.89 -13.25 -9.28
CA ARG A 135 9.43 -13.08 -9.15
C ARG A 135 8.69 -13.42 -10.46
N THR A 136 9.16 -14.44 -11.16
CA THR A 136 8.59 -14.93 -12.42
C THR A 136 7.90 -16.26 -12.17
N LEU A 137 6.66 -16.38 -12.66
CA LEU A 137 5.93 -17.64 -12.64
C LEU A 137 6.28 -18.47 -13.87
N SER A 138 6.67 -19.72 -13.65
CA SER A 138 6.86 -20.71 -14.70
C SER A 138 5.66 -21.65 -14.74
N LEU A 139 5.03 -21.78 -15.90
CA LEU A 139 4.02 -22.80 -16.15
C LEU A 139 4.72 -24.12 -16.44
N GLU A 140 4.45 -25.12 -15.62
CA GLU A 140 4.98 -26.47 -15.76
C GLU A 140 4.12 -27.29 -16.75
N PRO A 141 4.67 -28.34 -17.38
CA PRO A 141 3.94 -29.14 -18.37
C PRO A 141 2.66 -29.81 -17.86
N ASP A 142 2.55 -30.02 -16.54
CA ASP A 142 1.38 -30.60 -15.88
C ASP A 142 0.28 -29.57 -15.59
N GLY A 143 0.49 -28.30 -15.97
CA GLY A 143 -0.42 -27.19 -15.70
C GLY A 143 -0.22 -26.53 -14.33
N GLY A 144 0.73 -26.99 -13.53
CA GLY A 144 1.14 -26.34 -12.29
C GLY A 144 1.93 -25.05 -12.54
N PHE A 145 1.97 -24.17 -11.54
CA PHE A 145 2.83 -22.99 -11.57
C PHE A 145 3.96 -23.12 -10.53
N ARG A 146 5.17 -22.72 -10.91
CA ARG A 146 6.33 -22.61 -10.01
C ARG A 146 6.75 -21.16 -9.86
N LEU A 147 6.91 -20.73 -8.60
CA LEU A 147 7.52 -19.45 -8.23
C LEU A 147 8.77 -19.73 -7.40
N ASN A 148 9.91 -19.24 -7.86
CA ASN A 148 11.16 -19.30 -7.11
C ASN A 148 11.42 -17.95 -6.43
N LEU A 149 11.80 -18.00 -5.16
CA LEU A 149 12.07 -16.84 -4.30
C LEU A 149 13.43 -17.04 -3.63
N GLY A 150 14.08 -15.94 -3.28
CA GLY A 150 15.41 -15.98 -2.66
C GLY A 150 15.75 -14.69 -1.95
N SER A 151 16.69 -14.80 -1.00
CA SER A 151 17.27 -13.68 -0.28
C SER A 151 18.80 -13.75 -0.32
N GLY A 152 19.44 -12.60 -0.08
CA GLY A 152 20.90 -12.54 0.08
C GLY A 152 21.27 -12.90 1.51
N VAL A 153 22.25 -13.78 1.69
CA VAL A 153 22.74 -14.13 3.03
C VAL A 153 24.10 -13.49 3.23
N VAL A 154 24.23 -12.70 4.29
CA VAL A 154 25.49 -12.13 4.78
C VAL A 154 25.84 -12.75 6.14
N ALA A 155 27.04 -12.48 6.64
CA ALA A 155 27.56 -13.15 7.84
C ALA A 155 26.71 -12.91 9.11
N ASP A 156 26.00 -11.78 9.16
CA ASP A 156 25.11 -11.33 10.24
C ASP A 156 23.62 -11.56 9.94
N SER A 157 23.28 -12.25 8.84
CA SER A 157 21.91 -12.61 8.52
C SER A 157 21.31 -13.59 9.54
N ALA A 158 20.08 -13.31 9.98
CA ALA A 158 19.25 -14.26 10.72
C ALA A 158 18.35 -15.04 9.76
N GLY A 159 18.38 -16.38 9.82
CA GLY A 159 17.67 -17.24 8.86
C GLY A 159 16.16 -16.97 8.78
N GLU A 160 15.50 -16.69 9.91
CA GLU A 160 14.07 -16.36 9.94
C GLU A 160 13.76 -15.05 9.20
N SER A 161 14.63 -14.05 9.34
CA SER A 161 14.47 -12.76 8.65
C SER A 161 14.65 -12.91 7.14
N GLU A 162 15.63 -13.70 6.69
CA GLU A 162 15.84 -13.97 5.27
C GLU A 162 14.69 -14.77 4.66
N TRP A 163 14.11 -15.71 5.42
CA TRP A 163 12.92 -16.43 5.01
C TRP A 163 11.69 -15.52 4.89
N ALA A 164 11.50 -14.62 5.85
CA ALA A 164 10.43 -13.62 5.79
C ALA A 164 10.57 -12.69 4.58
N GLU A 165 11.80 -12.29 4.22
CA GLU A 165 12.08 -11.50 3.01
C GLU A 165 11.74 -12.28 1.74
N CYS A 166 12.08 -13.58 1.66
CA CYS A 166 11.67 -14.44 0.55
C CYS A 166 10.15 -14.42 0.37
N LEU A 167 9.40 -14.67 1.45
CA LEU A 167 7.93 -14.68 1.41
C LEU A 167 7.38 -13.30 1.04
N LEU A 168 7.93 -12.22 1.58
CA LEU A 168 7.56 -10.85 1.23
C LEU A 168 7.64 -10.59 -0.27
N LYS A 169 8.69 -11.07 -0.94
CA LYS A 169 8.86 -10.97 -2.41
C LYS A 169 7.83 -11.80 -3.18
N GLY A 170 7.23 -12.83 -2.57
CA GLY A 170 6.20 -13.68 -3.14
C GLY A 170 4.76 -13.20 -2.93
N ARG A 171 4.52 -12.26 -2.01
CA ARG A 171 3.17 -11.79 -1.63
C ARG A 171 2.33 -11.26 -2.79
N PHE A 172 2.96 -10.81 -3.88
CA PHE A 172 2.23 -10.39 -5.08
C PHE A 172 1.40 -11.51 -5.73
N LEU A 173 1.59 -12.77 -5.32
CA LEU A 173 0.82 -13.91 -5.80
C LEU A 173 -0.12 -14.47 -4.73
N THR A 174 0.35 -14.55 -3.48
CA THR A 174 -0.38 -15.20 -2.39
C THR A 174 -1.37 -14.27 -1.69
N ASP A 175 -1.08 -12.96 -1.70
CA ASP A 175 -1.78 -11.96 -0.92
C ASP A 175 -2.41 -10.89 -1.82
N LEU A 176 -2.66 -11.20 -3.11
CA LEU A 176 -3.44 -10.31 -3.95
C LEU A 176 -4.83 -10.19 -3.34
N PRO A 177 -5.25 -8.98 -2.94
CA PRO A 177 -6.64 -8.78 -2.59
C PRO A 177 -7.49 -9.15 -3.81
N PRO A 178 -8.69 -9.74 -3.64
CA PRO A 178 -9.64 -9.83 -4.74
C PRO A 178 -9.80 -8.44 -5.37
N PRO A 179 -10.08 -8.33 -6.69
CA PRO A 179 -10.21 -7.05 -7.35
C PRO A 179 -11.11 -6.12 -6.54
N PHE A 180 -10.55 -5.01 -6.06
CA PHE A 180 -11.27 -4.02 -5.28
C PHE A 180 -11.30 -2.71 -6.04
N GLY A 181 -12.36 -1.94 -5.80
CA GLY A 181 -12.50 -0.56 -6.24
C GLY A 181 -12.14 0.40 -5.11
N LEU A 182 -11.82 1.64 -5.48
CA LEU A 182 -11.75 2.75 -4.55
C LEU A 182 -13.12 3.40 -4.44
N ILE A 183 -13.53 3.72 -3.22
CA ILE A 183 -14.86 4.30 -2.96
C ILE A 183 -14.74 5.67 -2.31
N GLU A 184 -15.66 6.55 -2.69
CA GLU A 184 -15.92 7.80 -2.00
C GLU A 184 -17.40 7.87 -1.63
N THR A 185 -17.71 8.42 -0.47
CA THR A 185 -19.09 8.67 -0.04
C THR A 185 -19.18 10.14 0.35
N LEU A 186 -19.89 10.90 -0.47
CA LEU A 186 -19.97 12.35 -0.42
C LEU A 186 -21.37 12.78 0.03
N ARG A 187 -21.41 13.89 0.77
CA ARG A 187 -22.63 14.68 0.93
C ARG A 187 -22.82 15.50 -0.33
N CYS A 188 -24.03 15.46 -0.90
CA CYS A 188 -24.41 16.29 -2.03
C CYS A 188 -25.58 17.18 -1.62
N GLU A 189 -25.41 18.50 -1.72
CA GLU A 189 -26.42 19.53 -1.52
C GLU A 189 -26.91 19.99 -2.90
N ALA A 190 -27.73 19.14 -3.52
CA ALA A 190 -28.23 19.33 -4.88
C ALA A 190 -29.05 20.62 -4.98
N GLY A 191 -28.82 21.38 -6.06
CA GLY A 191 -29.41 22.70 -6.28
C GLY A 191 -28.54 23.88 -5.82
N GLN A 192 -27.43 23.64 -5.11
CA GLN A 192 -26.45 24.67 -4.82
C GLN A 192 -25.38 24.81 -5.91
N SER A 193 -24.72 25.97 -5.99
CA SER A 193 -23.62 26.22 -6.95
C SER A 193 -22.38 25.36 -6.67
N ALA A 194 -22.17 24.97 -5.42
CA ALA A 194 -21.10 24.07 -4.99
C ALA A 194 -21.71 22.86 -4.26
N PRO A 195 -22.27 21.88 -4.99
CA PRO A 195 -23.13 20.86 -4.39
C PRO A 195 -22.37 19.83 -3.53
N TYR A 196 -21.04 19.75 -3.59
CA TYR A 196 -20.27 18.79 -2.81
C TYR A 196 -19.36 19.49 -1.81
N PRO A 197 -19.77 19.61 -0.53
CA PRO A 197 -18.87 19.99 0.53
C PRO A 197 -17.65 19.07 0.55
N LEU A 198 -16.45 19.64 0.77
CA LEU A 198 -15.19 18.91 0.89
C LEU A 198 -14.77 18.11 -0.36
N LEU A 199 -15.31 18.43 -1.54
CA LEU A 199 -15.01 17.73 -2.80
C LEU A 199 -13.50 17.58 -3.05
N ASP A 200 -12.72 18.64 -2.81
CA ASP A 200 -11.28 18.61 -3.02
C ASP A 200 -10.58 17.61 -2.09
N GLY A 201 -11.05 17.50 -0.85
CA GLY A 201 -10.56 16.50 0.10
C GLY A 201 -10.87 15.07 -0.34
N HIS A 202 -12.07 14.83 -0.89
CA HIS A 202 -12.45 13.54 -1.47
C HIS A 202 -11.58 13.20 -2.69
N LEU A 203 -11.42 14.12 -3.65
CA LEU A 203 -10.60 13.92 -4.83
C LEU A 203 -9.12 13.71 -4.47
N HIS A 204 -8.60 14.43 -3.48
CA HIS A 204 -7.24 14.24 -2.99
C HIS A 204 -7.03 12.82 -2.42
N ARG A 205 -7.98 12.30 -1.63
CA ARG A 205 -7.89 10.93 -1.09
C ARG A 205 -8.01 9.87 -2.19
N LEU A 206 -8.98 10.03 -3.09
CA LEU A 206 -9.20 9.11 -4.21
C LEU A 206 -7.95 9.03 -5.09
N THR A 207 -7.39 10.18 -5.50
CA THR A 207 -6.20 10.23 -6.36
C THR A 207 -4.95 9.69 -5.66
N THR A 208 -4.78 9.97 -4.36
CA THR A 208 -3.68 9.41 -3.57
C THR A 208 -3.76 7.88 -3.52
N SER A 209 -4.95 7.35 -3.26
CA SER A 209 -5.19 5.89 -3.25
C SER A 209 -5.03 5.28 -4.63
N ALA A 210 -5.52 5.96 -5.68
CA ALA A 210 -5.40 5.49 -7.05
C ALA A 210 -3.94 5.39 -7.48
N ARG A 211 -3.11 6.38 -7.15
CA ARG A 211 -1.66 6.32 -7.39
C ARG A 211 -1.00 5.19 -6.61
N HIS A 212 -1.40 4.97 -5.34
CA HIS A 212 -0.85 3.90 -4.51
C HIS A 212 -1.06 2.53 -5.14
N PHE A 213 -2.27 2.23 -5.63
CA PHE A 213 -2.62 0.94 -6.22
C PHE A 213 -2.43 0.87 -7.75
N GLY A 214 -1.93 1.92 -8.38
CA GLY A 214 -1.75 1.97 -9.84
C GLY A 214 -3.05 2.07 -10.64
N HIS A 215 -4.17 2.47 -10.03
CA HIS A 215 -5.41 2.76 -10.75
C HIS A 215 -5.28 4.05 -11.56
N ARG A 216 -5.75 4.03 -12.82
CA ARG A 216 -5.85 5.25 -13.62
C ARG A 216 -6.98 6.12 -13.07
N CYS A 217 -6.65 7.32 -12.61
CA CYS A 217 -7.62 8.27 -12.07
C CYS A 217 -7.33 9.67 -12.61
N ASP A 218 -8.23 10.21 -13.42
CA ASP A 218 -8.24 11.62 -13.82
C ASP A 218 -9.17 12.40 -12.87
N PRO A 219 -8.62 13.25 -11.98
CA PRO A 219 -9.44 14.03 -11.04
C PRO A 219 -10.38 15.02 -11.72
N ALA A 220 -10.04 15.54 -12.91
CA ALA A 220 -10.91 16.47 -13.63
C ALA A 220 -12.14 15.72 -14.18
N ARG A 221 -11.93 14.52 -14.75
CA ARG A 221 -13.01 13.64 -15.19
C ARG A 221 -13.93 13.22 -14.05
N VAL A 222 -13.37 12.84 -12.89
CA VAL A 222 -14.16 12.49 -11.70
C VAL A 222 -14.98 13.69 -11.21
N ARG A 223 -14.38 14.87 -11.16
CA ARG A 223 -15.09 16.10 -10.78
C ARG A 223 -16.27 16.38 -11.71
N SER A 224 -16.06 16.34 -13.03
CA SER A 224 -17.12 16.55 -14.01
C SER A 224 -18.26 15.56 -13.79
N ALA A 225 -17.94 14.26 -13.72
CA ALA A 225 -18.95 13.22 -13.53
C ALA A 225 -19.78 13.41 -12.25
N LEU A 226 -19.16 13.85 -11.15
CA LEU A 226 -19.89 14.16 -9.90
C LEU A 226 -20.81 15.36 -10.07
N LEU A 227 -20.34 16.45 -10.68
CA LEU A 227 -21.14 17.66 -10.92
C LEU A 227 -22.31 17.38 -11.86
N ASP A 228 -22.07 16.64 -12.94
CA ASP A 228 -23.10 16.20 -13.87
C ASP A 228 -24.15 15.34 -13.15
N HIS A 229 -23.70 14.41 -12.29
CA HIS A 229 -24.60 13.59 -11.46
C HIS A 229 -25.45 14.44 -10.52
N ALA A 230 -24.86 15.45 -9.85
CA ALA A 230 -25.59 16.33 -8.93
C ALA A 230 -26.71 17.11 -9.64
N ASN A 231 -26.50 17.51 -10.90
CA ASN A 231 -27.51 18.19 -11.71
C ASN A 231 -28.71 17.31 -12.06
N THR A 232 -28.59 15.98 -11.96
CA THR A 232 -29.70 15.04 -12.17
C THR A 232 -30.56 14.83 -10.92
N LEU A 233 -30.11 15.30 -9.75
CA LEU A 233 -30.79 15.06 -8.48
C LEU A 233 -31.83 16.14 -8.18
N ALA A 234 -32.92 15.73 -7.55
CA ALA A 234 -33.89 16.68 -6.99
C ALA A 234 -33.20 17.56 -5.91
N PRO A 235 -33.57 18.86 -5.79
CA PRO A 235 -33.01 19.74 -4.78
C PRO A 235 -33.12 19.15 -3.37
N GLY A 236 -32.04 19.24 -2.60
CA GLY A 236 -31.97 18.66 -1.25
C GLY A 236 -30.64 17.99 -0.96
N THR A 237 -30.57 17.29 0.19
CA THR A 237 -29.35 16.60 0.62
C THR A 237 -29.40 15.12 0.23
N HIS A 238 -28.37 14.66 -0.47
CA HIS A 238 -28.21 13.28 -0.90
C HIS A 238 -26.89 12.70 -0.39
N ARG A 239 -26.89 11.39 -0.16
CA ARG A 239 -25.67 10.57 -0.07
C ARG A 239 -25.31 10.12 -1.47
N VAL A 240 -24.15 10.54 -1.96
CA VAL A 240 -23.60 10.10 -3.25
C VAL A 240 -22.44 9.14 -2.98
N ARG A 241 -22.47 7.97 -3.60
CA ARG A 241 -21.38 6.99 -3.57
C ARG A 241 -20.73 6.95 -4.95
N LEU A 242 -19.44 7.22 -4.98
CA LEU A 242 -18.58 7.04 -6.15
C LEU A 242 -17.74 5.78 -5.95
N GLU A 243 -17.60 4.98 -6.99
CA GLU A 243 -16.66 3.88 -7.07
C GLU A 243 -15.79 4.00 -8.32
N LEU A 244 -14.48 3.86 -8.15
CA LEU A 244 -13.49 3.75 -9.20
C LEU A 244 -12.99 2.30 -9.23
N GLY A 245 -13.36 1.57 -10.28
CA GLY A 245 -12.90 0.20 -10.51
C GLY A 245 -11.43 0.13 -10.93
N ALA A 246 -10.85 -1.07 -10.85
CA ALA A 246 -9.47 -1.31 -11.24
C ALA A 246 -9.20 -1.08 -12.75
N ASP A 247 -10.24 -1.20 -13.56
CA ASP A 247 -10.31 -0.90 -15.00
C ASP A 247 -10.51 0.59 -15.31
N ALA A 248 -10.52 1.44 -14.28
CA ALA A 248 -10.80 2.87 -14.35
C ALA A 248 -12.23 3.24 -14.76
N CYS A 249 -13.17 2.30 -14.68
CA CYS A 249 -14.60 2.59 -14.78
C CYS A 249 -15.09 3.33 -13.53
N LEU A 250 -15.95 4.32 -13.75
CA LEU A 250 -16.59 5.09 -12.68
C LEU A 250 -18.05 4.66 -12.55
N ALA A 251 -18.47 4.33 -11.33
CA ALA A 251 -19.88 4.13 -11.00
C ALA A 251 -20.30 5.14 -9.93
N ILE A 252 -21.39 5.86 -10.19
CA ILE A 252 -21.96 6.84 -9.25
C ILE A 252 -23.39 6.43 -8.94
N THR A 253 -23.70 6.31 -7.66
CA THR A 253 -25.06 6.08 -7.17
C THR A 253 -25.42 7.10 -6.11
N SER A 254 -26.72 7.35 -5.93
CA SER A 254 -27.20 8.31 -4.95
C SER A 254 -28.52 7.90 -4.33
N GLN A 255 -28.74 8.38 -3.12
CA GLN A 255 -29.99 8.27 -2.40
C GLN A 255 -30.19 9.52 -1.51
N PRO A 256 -31.43 9.92 -1.19
CA PRO A 256 -31.67 10.96 -0.19
C PRO A 256 -30.94 10.66 1.12
N LEU A 257 -30.42 11.69 1.78
CA LEU A 257 -29.77 11.53 3.07
C LEU A 257 -30.79 11.68 4.20
N ASP A 258 -31.10 10.56 4.86
CA ASP A 258 -32.02 10.57 5.99
C ASP A 258 -31.49 11.41 7.15
N THR A 259 -32.40 12.14 7.81
CA THR A 259 -32.14 12.79 9.08
C THR A 259 -31.98 11.75 10.19
N LEU A 260 -31.07 12.01 11.12
CA LEU A 260 -30.96 11.18 12.32
C LEU A 260 -32.08 11.55 13.27
N ALA A 261 -32.82 10.56 13.77
CA ALA A 261 -33.92 10.79 14.70
C ALA A 261 -33.42 11.33 16.05
N ASP A 262 -32.30 10.78 16.55
CA ASP A 262 -31.71 11.16 17.83
C ASP A 262 -30.45 12.01 17.65
N PRO A 263 -30.26 13.05 18.48
CA PRO A 263 -29.04 13.88 18.44
C PRO A 263 -27.80 13.12 18.95
N VAL A 264 -27.99 12.07 19.76
CA VAL A 264 -26.93 11.19 20.26
C VAL A 264 -27.19 9.78 19.73
N GLN A 265 -26.23 9.24 19.00
CA GLN A 265 -26.33 7.92 18.41
C GLN A 265 -25.64 6.86 19.29
N HIS A 266 -25.88 5.59 19.02
CA HIS A 266 -25.21 4.49 19.70
C HIS A 266 -24.32 3.71 18.73
N ILE A 267 -23.12 3.34 19.15
CA ILE A 267 -22.21 2.49 18.37
C ILE A 267 -21.90 1.22 19.14
N ALA A 268 -22.01 0.05 18.51
CA ALA A 268 -21.67 -1.22 19.14
C ALA A 268 -20.17 -1.47 19.04
N LEU A 269 -19.58 -2.05 20.08
CA LEU A 269 -18.22 -2.60 19.98
C LEU A 269 -18.24 -3.81 19.03
N ALA A 270 -17.31 -3.86 18.08
CA ALA A 270 -17.10 -5.04 17.24
C ALA A 270 -16.38 -6.13 18.05
N ASP A 271 -16.77 -7.40 17.86
CA ASP A 271 -16.06 -8.54 18.45
C ASP A 271 -14.68 -8.74 17.81
N GLU A 272 -14.57 -8.39 16.53
CA GLU A 272 -13.37 -8.54 15.73
C GLU A 272 -12.41 -7.35 15.89
N ARG A 273 -11.11 -7.61 15.63
CA ARG A 273 -10.06 -6.60 15.64
C ARG A 273 -9.62 -6.28 14.22
N VAL A 274 -9.17 -5.05 13.99
CA VAL A 274 -8.42 -4.70 12.79
C VAL A 274 -6.93 -4.99 13.00
N ASP A 275 -6.23 -5.34 11.93
CA ASP A 275 -4.76 -5.46 11.92
C ASP A 275 -4.18 -4.10 11.56
N SER A 276 -3.50 -3.45 12.50
CA SER A 276 -2.95 -2.11 12.27
C SER A 276 -1.91 -2.04 11.14
N THR A 277 -1.38 -3.18 10.70
CA THR A 277 -0.40 -3.30 9.62
C THR A 277 -1.04 -3.56 8.25
N ASP A 278 -2.37 -3.78 8.19
CA ASP A 278 -3.08 -3.99 6.93
C ASP A 278 -3.03 -2.71 6.07
N PRO A 279 -2.36 -2.75 4.90
CA PRO A 279 -2.22 -1.58 4.04
C PRO A 279 -3.55 -1.07 3.50
N LEU A 280 -4.59 -1.91 3.42
CA LEU A 280 -5.89 -1.50 2.89
C LEU A 280 -6.65 -0.57 3.84
N LEU A 281 -6.36 -0.57 5.14
CA LEU A 281 -7.08 0.27 6.12
C LEU A 281 -6.84 1.77 5.89
N GLN A 282 -5.70 2.14 5.32
CA GLN A 282 -5.39 3.53 4.99
C GLN A 282 -6.11 4.02 3.73
N HIS A 283 -6.81 3.13 3.02
CA HIS A 283 -7.46 3.42 1.76
C HIS A 283 -8.95 3.07 1.81
N LYS A 284 -9.77 3.93 1.22
CA LYS A 284 -11.22 3.69 1.21
C LYS A 284 -11.56 2.78 0.03
N THR A 285 -11.64 1.47 0.26
CA THR A 285 -11.81 0.46 -0.80
C THR A 285 -13.17 -0.25 -0.72
N THR A 286 -13.47 -1.12 -1.69
CA THR A 286 -14.57 -2.10 -1.60
C THR A 286 -14.18 -3.37 -0.82
N ALA A 287 -12.90 -3.56 -0.49
CA ALA A 287 -12.41 -4.69 0.31
C ALA A 287 -12.74 -4.46 1.80
N ARG A 288 -14.03 -4.58 2.15
CA ARG A 288 -14.58 -4.18 3.45
C ARG A 288 -15.41 -5.28 4.12
N ALA A 289 -15.16 -6.55 3.81
CA ALA A 289 -15.95 -7.68 4.32
C ALA A 289 -16.05 -7.68 5.86
N LEU A 290 -14.94 -7.40 6.55
CA LEU A 290 -14.87 -7.24 8.00
C LEU A 290 -15.83 -6.14 8.50
N TYR A 291 -15.65 -4.93 7.99
CA TYR A 291 -16.46 -3.76 8.34
C TYR A 291 -17.94 -3.93 8.02
N ASP A 292 -18.26 -4.47 6.84
CA ASP A 292 -19.62 -4.63 6.36
C ASP A 292 -20.38 -5.70 7.15
N ARG A 293 -19.72 -6.76 7.63
CA ARG A 293 -20.31 -7.74 8.55
C ARG A 293 -20.66 -7.07 9.89
N ALA A 294 -19.69 -6.44 10.56
CA ALA A 294 -19.93 -5.80 11.86
C ALA A 294 -20.97 -4.67 11.77
N LEU A 295 -20.93 -3.86 10.71
CA LEU A 295 -21.90 -2.80 10.48
C LEU A 295 -23.31 -3.37 10.29
N ARG A 296 -23.47 -4.49 9.56
CA ARG A 296 -24.77 -5.13 9.37
C ARG A 296 -25.35 -5.61 10.69
N THR A 297 -24.55 -6.26 11.53
CA THR A 297 -24.95 -6.71 12.87
C THR A 297 -25.34 -5.53 13.76
N ALA A 298 -24.54 -4.45 13.76
CA ALA A 298 -24.82 -3.22 14.49
C ALA A 298 -26.15 -2.58 14.07
N LEU A 299 -26.36 -2.40 12.76
CA LEU A 299 -27.58 -1.81 12.21
C LEU A 299 -28.83 -2.65 12.53
N ALA A 300 -28.73 -3.98 12.47
CA ALA A 300 -29.84 -4.88 12.81
C ALA A 300 -30.32 -4.71 14.27
N HIS A 301 -29.46 -4.21 15.16
CA HIS A 301 -29.76 -3.93 16.58
C HIS A 301 -29.95 -2.44 16.86
N GLY A 302 -30.29 -1.65 15.83
CA GLY A 302 -30.56 -0.22 15.96
C GLY A 302 -29.35 0.63 16.31
N GLN A 303 -28.13 0.11 16.14
CA GLN A 303 -26.89 0.87 16.37
C GLN A 303 -26.49 1.61 15.09
N PHE A 304 -25.91 2.78 15.25
CA PHE A 304 -25.50 3.65 14.16
C PHE A 304 -24.21 3.20 13.47
N ASP A 305 -23.27 2.59 14.20
CA ASP A 305 -21.99 2.13 13.67
C ASP A 305 -21.42 0.99 14.52
N ALA A 306 -20.35 0.37 14.04
CA ALA A 306 -19.57 -0.64 14.77
C ALA A 306 -18.15 -0.11 15.03
N LEU A 307 -17.73 -0.06 16.30
CA LEU A 307 -16.43 0.41 16.77
C LEU A 307 -15.42 -0.74 16.76
N PHE A 308 -14.30 -0.57 16.06
CA PHE A 308 -13.20 -1.52 16.04
C PHE A 308 -12.06 -1.08 16.96
N LEU A 309 -11.42 -2.07 17.57
CA LEU A 309 -10.10 -1.93 18.18
C LEU A 309 -9.08 -2.64 17.29
N ASN A 310 -7.81 -2.25 17.42
CA ASN A 310 -6.71 -2.98 16.78
C ASN A 310 -6.20 -4.15 17.65
N GLU A 311 -5.20 -4.88 17.17
CA GLU A 311 -4.60 -6.03 17.85
C GLU A 311 -3.91 -5.69 19.19
N ARG A 312 -3.75 -4.40 19.51
CA ARG A 312 -3.18 -3.89 20.77
C ARG A 312 -4.25 -3.39 21.75
N ASP A 313 -5.53 -3.65 21.47
CA ASP A 313 -6.68 -3.13 22.21
C ASP A 313 -6.77 -1.59 22.26
N GLU A 314 -6.13 -0.91 21.30
CA GLU A 314 -6.30 0.52 21.08
C GLU A 314 -7.51 0.77 20.18
N VAL A 315 -8.18 1.89 20.38
CA VAL A 315 -9.28 2.32 19.51
C VAL A 315 -8.74 2.62 18.13
N ALA A 316 -9.34 2.00 17.11
CA ALA A 316 -9.03 2.26 15.71
C ALA A 316 -10.09 3.21 15.11
N GLU A 317 -11.17 2.66 14.57
CA GLU A 317 -12.21 3.45 13.91
C GLU A 317 -13.58 2.79 13.98
N GLY A 318 -14.63 3.51 13.59
CA GLY A 318 -15.92 2.92 13.29
C GLY A 318 -15.96 2.32 11.88
N ALA A 319 -16.91 1.45 11.59
CA ALA A 319 -17.01 0.81 10.28
C ALA A 319 -17.20 1.80 9.12
N ARG A 320 -17.78 2.97 9.41
CA ARG A 320 -17.95 4.07 8.44
C ARG A 320 -17.61 5.46 9.01
N SER A 321 -16.92 5.52 10.14
CA SER A 321 -16.63 6.77 10.85
C SER A 321 -15.26 6.76 11.50
N THR A 322 -14.66 7.94 11.65
CA THR A 322 -13.50 8.14 12.52
C THR A 322 -14.00 8.45 13.92
N ILE A 323 -13.30 7.95 14.95
CA ILE A 323 -13.63 8.21 16.35
C ILE A 323 -12.86 9.43 16.86
N PHE A 324 -13.56 10.28 17.58
CA PHE A 324 -13.01 11.45 18.26
C PHE A 324 -13.43 11.43 19.73
N MET A 325 -12.48 11.71 20.61
CA MET A 325 -12.67 11.79 22.05
C MET A 325 -12.45 13.23 22.51
N ASP A 326 -13.45 13.79 23.19
CA ASP A 326 -13.34 15.07 23.87
C ASP A 326 -12.91 14.85 25.33
N VAL A 327 -11.83 15.51 25.73
CA VAL A 327 -11.26 15.45 27.08
C VAL A 327 -11.63 16.68 27.92
N GLY A 328 -12.57 17.50 27.44
CA GLY A 328 -13.15 18.65 28.14
C GLY A 328 -12.42 19.98 27.91
N ASN A 329 -11.14 19.95 27.51
CA ASN A 329 -10.35 21.13 27.17
C ASN A 329 -9.39 20.84 26.01
N GLY A 330 -9.39 21.73 25.01
CA GLY A 330 -8.48 21.65 23.85
C GLY A 330 -9.03 20.83 22.67
N PRO A 331 -8.18 20.44 21.71
CA PRO A 331 -8.60 19.75 20.49
C PRO A 331 -9.12 18.34 20.77
N LEU A 332 -9.97 17.80 19.90
CA LEU A 332 -10.41 16.40 19.97
C LEU A 332 -9.22 15.44 19.81
N ARG A 333 -9.25 14.30 20.49
CA ARG A 333 -8.28 13.22 20.28
C ARG A 333 -8.82 12.23 19.27
N THR A 334 -8.02 11.84 18.29
CA THR A 334 -8.39 10.80 17.32
C THR A 334 -7.22 9.82 17.13
N PRO A 335 -7.45 8.52 16.86
CA PRO A 335 -6.35 7.57 16.72
C PRO A 335 -5.42 7.95 15.57
N PRO A 336 -4.09 7.79 15.71
CA PRO A 336 -3.10 8.03 14.66
C PRO A 336 -3.24 7.01 13.52
N LEU A 337 -2.66 7.31 12.35
CA LEU A 337 -2.68 6.37 11.21
C LEU A 337 -2.03 5.01 11.54
N SER A 338 -1.04 4.98 12.44
CA SER A 338 -0.40 3.76 12.94
C SER A 338 -1.32 2.85 13.76
N ALA A 339 -2.52 3.31 14.12
CA ALA A 339 -3.54 2.48 14.75
C ALA A 339 -4.32 1.60 13.76
N GLY A 340 -4.07 1.72 12.45
CA GLY A 340 -4.81 0.99 11.41
C GLY A 340 -6.12 1.66 11.05
N VAL A 341 -6.08 2.96 10.76
CA VAL A 341 -7.30 3.75 10.49
C VAL A 341 -7.26 4.42 9.13
N LEU A 342 -8.44 4.65 8.57
CA LEU A 342 -8.59 5.42 7.36
C LEU A 342 -8.31 6.90 7.65
N ASN A 343 -7.50 7.55 6.81
CA ASN A 343 -7.31 8.99 6.87
C ASN A 343 -8.54 9.74 6.33
N GLY A 344 -9.59 9.81 7.15
CA GLY A 344 -10.88 10.40 6.83
C GLY A 344 -10.79 11.84 6.29
N VAL A 345 -11.64 12.23 5.33
CA VAL A 345 -11.67 13.61 4.82
C VAL A 345 -12.00 14.61 5.93
N LEU A 346 -13.03 14.35 6.73
CA LEU A 346 -13.36 15.18 7.90
C LEU A 346 -12.22 15.17 8.93
N ARG A 347 -11.65 14.00 9.22
CA ARG A 347 -10.52 13.82 10.14
C ARG A 347 -9.35 14.75 9.77
N ARG A 348 -8.88 14.70 8.52
CA ARG A 348 -7.79 15.56 8.04
C ARG A 348 -8.14 17.03 8.20
N GLN A 349 -9.35 17.43 7.79
CA GLN A 349 -9.78 18.81 7.90
C GLN A 349 -9.76 19.31 9.36
N LEU A 350 -10.19 18.50 10.33
CA LEU A 350 -10.16 18.87 11.74
C LEU A 350 -8.73 18.97 12.27
N ILE A 351 -7.84 18.06 11.86
CA ILE A 351 -6.42 18.10 12.23
C ILE A 351 -5.74 19.34 11.62
N ASP A 352 -5.95 19.62 10.34
CA ASP A 352 -5.37 20.77 9.63
C ASP A 352 -5.79 22.11 10.25
N ARG A 353 -6.98 22.16 10.86
CA ARG A 353 -7.50 23.34 11.58
C ARG A 353 -7.06 23.42 13.05
N GLY A 354 -6.35 22.42 13.55
CA GLY A 354 -5.99 22.31 14.97
C GLY A 354 -7.18 22.01 15.89
N GLU A 355 -8.31 21.55 15.34
CA GLU A 355 -9.50 21.14 16.09
C GLU A 355 -9.40 19.69 16.57
N ALA A 356 -8.51 18.89 15.99
CA ALA A 356 -8.20 17.53 16.42
C ALA A 356 -6.69 17.26 16.40
N ILE A 357 -6.23 16.35 17.26
CA ILE A 357 -4.84 15.85 17.27
C ILE A 357 -4.81 14.33 17.38
N GLU A 358 -3.74 13.73 16.86
CA GLU A 358 -3.55 12.29 16.91
C GLU A 358 -3.10 11.83 18.31
N GLN A 359 -3.74 10.79 18.85
CA GLN A 359 -3.39 10.17 20.11
C GLN A 359 -3.96 8.75 20.18
N ASN A 360 -3.18 7.76 20.63
CA ASN A 360 -3.70 6.44 20.96
C ASN A 360 -4.55 6.53 22.24
N PHE A 361 -5.66 5.81 22.28
CA PHE A 361 -6.50 5.66 23.47
C PHE A 361 -7.29 4.35 23.42
N THR A 362 -7.73 3.88 24.58
CA THR A 362 -8.41 2.60 24.81
C THR A 362 -9.90 2.80 25.10
N LEU A 363 -10.64 1.69 25.23
CA LEU A 363 -12.02 1.75 25.73
C LEU A 363 -12.14 2.32 27.15
N THR A 364 -11.11 2.15 27.98
CA THR A 364 -11.09 2.72 29.33
C THR A 364 -11.02 4.23 29.27
N ASP A 365 -10.22 4.79 28.37
CA ASP A 365 -10.12 6.24 28.16
C ASP A 365 -11.45 6.81 27.66
N LEU A 366 -12.11 6.13 26.72
CA LEU A 366 -13.42 6.53 26.21
C LEU A 366 -14.51 6.59 27.30
N LYS A 367 -14.42 5.77 28.35
CA LYS A 367 -15.37 5.84 29.50
C LYS A 367 -15.20 7.11 30.33
N HIS A 368 -14.01 7.72 30.30
CA HIS A 368 -13.68 8.94 31.05
C HIS A 368 -13.76 10.20 30.17
N ALA A 369 -14.08 10.05 28.89
CA ALA A 369 -14.26 11.16 27.97
C ALA A 369 -15.43 12.06 28.38
N SER A 370 -15.28 13.37 28.17
CA SER A 370 -16.39 14.32 28.34
C SER A 370 -17.47 14.12 27.28
N ALA A 371 -17.05 13.82 26.05
CA ALA A 371 -17.92 13.41 24.95
C ALA A 371 -17.16 12.53 23.97
N ILE A 372 -17.90 11.73 23.20
CA ILE A 372 -17.36 10.90 22.13
C ILE A 372 -18.12 11.25 20.86
N TYR A 373 -17.41 11.37 19.74
CA TYR A 373 -18.00 11.64 18.44
C TYR A 373 -17.57 10.59 17.42
N ALA A 374 -18.52 10.17 16.59
CA ALA A 374 -18.27 9.47 15.35
C ALA A 374 -18.37 10.48 14.20
N GLY A 375 -17.32 10.60 13.39
CA GLY A 375 -17.20 11.62 12.36
C GLY A 375 -16.99 11.06 10.96
N ASN A 376 -17.68 11.62 9.97
CA ASN A 376 -17.33 11.43 8.56
C ASN A 376 -17.77 12.63 7.71
N ALA A 377 -17.28 12.71 6.47
CA ALA A 377 -17.60 13.82 5.56
C ALA A 377 -19.08 13.86 5.12
N LEU A 378 -19.84 12.77 5.31
CA LEU A 378 -21.25 12.72 4.94
C LEU A 378 -22.13 13.45 5.97
N ARG A 379 -21.84 13.25 7.27
CA ARG A 379 -22.70 13.70 8.38
C ARG A 379 -22.03 14.66 9.37
N GLY A 380 -20.73 14.94 9.22
CA GLY A 380 -19.98 15.72 10.21
C GLY A 380 -19.69 14.91 11.48
N LEU A 381 -19.49 15.60 12.60
CA LEU A 381 -19.35 14.99 13.93
C LEU A 381 -20.73 14.68 14.51
N ILE A 382 -20.93 13.44 14.92
CA ILE A 382 -22.16 12.98 15.58
C ILE A 382 -21.81 12.54 17.00
N PRO A 383 -22.44 13.09 18.05
CA PRO A 383 -22.28 12.58 19.41
C PRO A 383 -22.69 11.11 19.49
N VAL A 384 -21.87 10.28 20.13
CA VAL A 384 -22.13 8.84 20.27
C VAL A 384 -21.95 8.33 21.70
N ARG A 385 -22.64 7.24 22.01
CA ARG A 385 -22.38 6.41 23.20
C ARG A 385 -22.05 4.99 22.78
N ILE A 386 -21.04 4.41 23.43
CA ILE A 386 -20.59 3.05 23.13
C ILE A 386 -21.48 2.04 23.84
N ARG A 387 -21.92 1.02 23.11
CA ARG A 387 -22.62 -0.16 23.62
C ARG A 387 -21.68 -1.37 23.59
N PRO A 388 -21.87 -2.34 24.50
CA PRO A 388 -21.16 -3.61 24.44
C PRO A 388 -21.32 -4.30 23.09
N ALA A 389 -20.46 -5.28 22.83
CA ALA A 389 -20.56 -6.09 21.62
C ALA A 389 -21.88 -6.86 21.60
N ILE A 390 -22.45 -6.98 20.40
CA ILE A 390 -23.69 -7.70 20.16
C ILE A 390 -23.31 -9.16 19.94
N ARG A 391 -23.57 -10.00 20.95
CA ARG A 391 -23.41 -11.45 20.81
C ARG A 391 -24.64 -12.01 20.09
N GLU A 392 -24.44 -12.65 18.95
CA GLU A 392 -25.50 -13.48 18.34
C GLU A 392 -25.77 -14.66 19.30
N GLU A 393 -27.00 -14.77 19.79
CA GLU A 393 -27.45 -16.01 20.44
C GLU A 393 -27.49 -17.09 19.35
N THR A 394 -26.54 -18.01 19.39
CA THR A 394 -26.41 -19.17 18.49
C THR A 394 -27.60 -20.11 18.55
#